data_AF-A0AAQ3QSL3-F1
#
_entry.id   AF-A0AAQ3QSL3-F1
#
_cell.length_a   1.000
_cell.length_b   1.000
_cell.length_c   1.000
_cell.angle_alpha   90.00
_cell.angle_beta   90.00
_cell.angle_gamma   90.00
#
_symmetry.space_group_name_H-M   'P 1'
#
loop_
_entity.id
_entity.type
_entity.pdbx_description
1 polymer ?
#
loop_
_entity_poly.entity_id
_entity_poly.type
_entity_poly.pdbx_seq_one_letter_code
_entity_poly.pdbx_strand_id
1 'polypeptide(L)'
;MSFQDLESGRRDLANGRQDSTQAVAAGLFQITTAVRNFERLVNTIGTPKDTPALREKLHNMRLQISQLVKDTSSKLKRASETDHRAEVSASKKVADAKLAKDFQNILNEFQKLQRLSAERETAFAPLVPREDLPSSYAVNEADSNSNKTLEQRTVLAESRRQELVLLDNEIVFNEAIIEEREQGIQEIQQQIGQVNEIFKDLAVLVHDQGVVIDDINSHIENSHAATVQAKTQLKKAAKTQNSNSSLLNNPRCPRVLQSCHFLPLKCLYRLKIIAAPRLSSCDLWLAAANPV
;
A
#
# COMPACT_ATOMS: atom_id res chain seq x y z
N MET A 1 3.84 -42.04 -10.34
CA MET A 1 4.50 -40.81 -9.87
C MET A 1 5.17 -41.12 -8.55
N SER A 2 6.46 -40.78 -8.38
CA SER A 2 7.19 -41.12 -7.16
C SER A 2 6.88 -40.12 -6.04
N PHE A 3 7.03 -40.53 -4.78
CA PHE A 3 6.84 -39.66 -3.62
C PHE A 3 7.81 -38.46 -3.63
N GLN A 4 8.97 -38.63 -4.29
CA GLN A 4 9.99 -37.60 -4.50
C GLN A 4 9.49 -36.47 -5.43
N ASP A 5 8.73 -36.80 -6.47
CA ASP A 5 8.17 -35.81 -7.42
C ASP A 5 7.12 -34.91 -6.75
N LEU A 6 6.34 -35.46 -5.82
CA LEU A 6 5.34 -34.71 -5.05
C LEU A 6 5.99 -33.74 -4.04
N GLU A 7 7.12 -34.12 -3.44
CA GLU A 7 7.87 -33.21 -2.55
C GLU A 7 8.62 -32.11 -3.30
N SER A 8 9.13 -32.40 -4.50
CA SER A 8 9.82 -31.40 -5.33
C SER A 8 8.85 -30.32 -5.81
N GLY A 9 7.67 -30.69 -6.30
CA GLY A 9 6.62 -29.72 -6.67
C GLY A 9 6.12 -28.87 -5.48
N ARG A 10 6.12 -29.43 -4.27
CA ARG A 10 5.75 -28.68 -3.04
C ARG A 10 6.78 -27.63 -2.64
N ARG A 11 8.08 -27.90 -2.87
CA ARG A 11 9.17 -26.95 -2.58
C ARG A 11 9.22 -25.81 -3.59
N ASP A 12 9.03 -26.08 -4.88
CA ASP A 12 9.01 -25.04 -5.92
C ASP A 12 7.83 -24.07 -5.74
N LEU A 13 6.66 -24.58 -5.34
CA LEU A 13 5.50 -23.77 -4.99
C LEU A 13 5.70 -22.94 -3.72
N ALA A 14 6.44 -23.44 -2.74
CA ALA A 14 6.75 -22.68 -1.52
C ALA A 14 7.76 -21.56 -1.79
N ASN A 15 8.77 -21.82 -2.62
CA ASN A 15 9.81 -20.86 -2.98
C ASN A 15 9.25 -19.70 -3.82
N GLY A 16 8.51 -20.01 -4.89
CA GLY A 16 7.88 -18.98 -5.73
C GLY A 16 6.84 -18.11 -4.99
N ARG A 17 6.29 -18.62 -3.88
CA ARG A 17 5.30 -17.96 -3.03
C ARG A 17 5.94 -17.03 -2.00
N GLN A 18 7.15 -17.32 -1.52
CA GLN A 18 7.95 -16.36 -0.76
C GLN A 18 8.50 -15.24 -1.67
N ASP A 19 8.91 -15.59 -2.89
CA ASP A 19 9.41 -14.65 -3.88
C ASP A 19 8.36 -13.60 -4.27
N SER A 20 7.07 -13.97 -4.38
CA SER A 20 6.00 -13.03 -4.74
C SER A 20 5.73 -11.98 -3.66
N THR A 21 5.65 -12.39 -2.39
CA THR A 21 5.42 -11.48 -1.25
C THR A 21 6.62 -10.53 -1.07
N GLN A 22 7.84 -11.06 -1.23
CA GLN A 22 9.05 -10.24 -1.19
C GLN A 22 9.13 -9.23 -2.34
N ALA A 23 8.72 -9.62 -3.55
CA ALA A 23 8.68 -8.73 -4.70
C ALA A 23 7.68 -7.58 -4.52
N VAL A 24 6.53 -7.82 -3.88
CA VAL A 24 5.56 -6.78 -3.53
C VAL A 24 6.15 -5.82 -2.47
N ALA A 25 6.76 -6.37 -1.42
CA ALA A 25 7.40 -5.56 -0.38
C ALA A 25 8.53 -4.66 -0.93
N ALA A 26 9.34 -5.18 -1.85
CA ALA A 26 10.37 -4.41 -2.54
C ALA A 26 9.76 -3.28 -3.39
N GLY A 27 8.68 -3.56 -4.13
CA GLY A 27 7.94 -2.54 -4.88
C GLY A 27 7.42 -1.42 -3.99
N LEU A 28 6.82 -1.76 -2.84
CA LEU A 28 6.32 -0.79 -1.87
C LEU A 28 7.41 0.12 -1.32
N PHE A 29 8.58 -0.44 -1.02
CA PHE A 29 9.72 0.34 -0.56
C PHE A 29 10.21 1.33 -1.63
N GLN A 30 10.27 0.89 -2.88
CA GLN A 30 10.64 1.74 -4.02
C GLN A 30 9.63 2.88 -4.21
N ILE A 31 8.33 2.58 -4.18
CA ILE A 31 7.28 3.60 -4.30
C ILE A 31 7.38 4.59 -3.15
N THR A 32 7.50 4.13 -1.91
CA THR A 32 7.62 5.02 -0.73
C THR A 32 8.79 5.98 -0.87
N THR A 33 9.93 5.49 -1.32
CA THR A 33 11.14 6.31 -1.54
C THR A 33 10.92 7.33 -2.66
N ALA A 34 10.32 6.90 -3.78
CA ALA A 34 10.02 7.77 -4.90
C ALA A 34 8.99 8.86 -4.54
N VAL A 35 7.94 8.50 -3.78
CA VAL A 35 6.91 9.45 -3.29
C VAL A 35 7.52 10.51 -2.38
N ARG A 36 8.42 10.16 -1.46
CA ARG A 36 9.13 11.15 -0.63
C ARG A 36 10.02 12.07 -1.45
N ASN A 37 10.66 11.56 -2.49
CA ASN A 37 11.45 12.40 -3.41
C ASN A 37 10.54 13.33 -4.22
N PHE A 38 9.39 12.84 -4.68
CA PHE A 38 8.38 13.63 -5.37
C PHE A 38 7.85 14.76 -4.48
N GLU A 39 7.49 14.47 -3.24
CA GLU A 39 7.07 15.47 -2.25
C GLU A 39 8.08 16.63 -2.11
N ARG A 40 9.38 16.31 -2.05
CA ARG A 40 10.44 17.33 -1.98
C ARG A 40 10.48 18.22 -3.23
N LEU A 41 10.25 17.65 -4.41
CA LEU A 41 10.18 18.41 -5.66
C LEU A 41 8.94 19.31 -5.69
N VAL A 42 7.77 18.77 -5.33
CA VAL A 42 6.50 19.54 -5.24
C VAL A 42 6.65 20.72 -4.28
N ASN A 43 7.29 20.52 -3.13
CA ASN A 43 7.54 21.59 -2.16
C ASN A 43 8.52 22.67 -2.65
N THR A 44 9.25 22.41 -3.74
CA THR A 44 10.16 23.38 -4.37
C THR A 44 9.43 24.26 -5.39
N ILE A 45 8.27 23.85 -5.90
CA ILE A 45 7.44 24.63 -6.83
C ILE A 45 6.93 25.90 -6.14
N GLY A 46 7.12 27.04 -6.80
CA GLY A 46 6.85 28.38 -6.26
C GLY A 46 7.96 28.99 -5.40
N THR A 47 9.11 28.32 -5.25
CA THR A 47 10.30 28.88 -4.59
C THR A 47 11.29 29.45 -5.61
N PRO A 48 12.33 30.20 -5.21
CA PRO A 48 13.38 30.68 -6.12
C PRO A 48 14.14 29.57 -6.87
N LYS A 49 13.96 28.31 -6.47
CA LYS A 49 14.56 27.13 -7.11
C LYS A 49 13.64 26.46 -8.14
N ASP A 50 12.44 27.00 -8.35
CA ASP A 50 11.47 26.53 -9.34
C ASP A 50 11.97 26.86 -10.75
N THR A 51 12.66 25.90 -11.36
CA THR A 51 13.25 26.00 -12.69
C THR A 51 12.57 25.00 -13.64
N PRO A 52 12.54 25.26 -14.96
CA PRO A 52 11.98 24.30 -15.92
C PRO A 52 12.58 22.89 -15.81
N ALA A 53 13.89 22.77 -15.61
CA ALA A 53 14.56 21.48 -15.41
C ALA A 53 14.08 20.74 -14.13
N LEU A 54 13.74 21.46 -13.07
CA LEU A 54 13.15 20.86 -11.87
C LEU A 54 11.73 20.36 -12.14
N ARG A 55 10.95 21.09 -12.93
CA ARG A 55 9.60 20.66 -13.35
C ARG A 55 9.63 19.44 -14.25
N GLU A 56 10.58 19.35 -15.17
CA GLU A 56 10.80 18.14 -15.96
C GLU A 56 11.15 16.94 -15.07
N LYS A 57 12.04 17.14 -14.08
CA LYS A 57 12.37 16.09 -13.10
C LYS A 57 11.16 15.66 -12.27
N LEU A 58 10.29 16.61 -11.89
CA LEU A 58 9.04 16.33 -11.20
C LEU A 58 8.12 15.48 -12.08
N HIS A 59 7.95 15.83 -13.36
CA HIS A 59 7.18 15.08 -14.34
C HIS A 59 7.72 13.63 -14.48
N ASN A 60 9.03 13.48 -14.67
CA ASN A 60 9.67 12.16 -14.79
C ASN A 60 9.49 11.30 -13.53
N MET A 61 9.62 11.90 -12.34
CA MET A 61 9.38 11.20 -11.07
C MET A 61 7.92 10.72 -10.94
N ARG A 62 6.97 11.55 -11.37
CA ARG A 62 5.54 11.22 -11.37
C ARG A 62 5.21 10.03 -12.29
N LEU A 63 5.82 9.98 -13.48
CA LEU A 63 5.73 8.84 -14.40
C LEU A 63 6.33 7.56 -13.79
N GLN A 64 7.52 7.68 -13.20
CA GLN A 64 8.19 6.56 -12.54
C GLN A 64 7.33 5.97 -11.41
N ILE A 65 6.76 6.80 -10.54
CA ILE A 65 5.87 6.34 -9.46
C ILE A 65 4.65 5.63 -10.04
N SER A 66 4.03 6.21 -11.08
CA SER A 66 2.86 5.61 -11.74
C SER A 66 3.16 4.21 -12.30
N GLN A 67 4.35 4.02 -12.88
CA GLN A 67 4.78 2.71 -13.36
C GLN A 67 5.03 1.72 -12.22
N LEU A 68 5.75 2.14 -11.17
CA LEU A 68 5.99 1.30 -9.99
C LEU A 68 4.68 0.86 -9.32
N VAL A 69 3.68 1.75 -9.27
CA VAL A 69 2.34 1.46 -8.75
C VAL A 69 1.64 0.40 -9.61
N LYS A 70 1.68 0.52 -10.94
CA LYS A 70 1.11 -0.49 -11.85
C LYS A 70 1.77 -1.86 -11.68
N ASP A 71 3.10 -1.88 -11.65
CA ASP A 71 3.87 -3.12 -11.51
C ASP A 71 3.64 -3.79 -10.16
N THR A 72 3.63 -3.01 -9.07
CA THR A 72 3.38 -3.51 -7.72
C THR A 72 1.94 -4.00 -7.57
N SER A 73 0.96 -3.31 -8.15
CA SER A 73 -0.44 -3.75 -8.19
C SER A 73 -0.60 -5.08 -8.92
N SER A 74 0.03 -5.25 -10.08
CA SER A 74 0.02 -6.53 -10.81
C SER A 74 0.63 -7.66 -10.00
N LYS A 75 1.78 -7.42 -9.34
CA LYS A 75 2.43 -8.40 -8.46
C LYS A 75 1.55 -8.78 -7.26
N LEU A 76 0.89 -7.80 -6.64
CA LEU A 76 -0.02 -8.03 -5.52
C LEU A 76 -1.26 -8.83 -5.94
N LYS A 77 -1.85 -8.53 -7.11
CA LYS A 77 -2.95 -9.32 -7.69
C LYS A 77 -2.55 -10.78 -7.89
N ARG A 78 -1.40 -11.02 -8.53
CA ARG A 78 -0.87 -12.39 -8.75
C ARG A 78 -0.59 -13.14 -7.45
N ALA A 79 -0.03 -12.45 -6.45
CA ALA A 79 0.22 -13.03 -5.13
C ALA A 79 -1.11 -13.46 -4.47
N SER A 80 -2.14 -12.60 -4.53
CA SER A 80 -3.47 -12.90 -4.02
C SER A 80 -4.14 -14.07 -4.76
N GLU A 81 -4.12 -14.09 -6.09
CA GLU A 81 -4.72 -15.18 -6.89
C GLU A 81 -4.06 -16.54 -6.62
N THR A 82 -2.74 -16.57 -6.48
CA THR A 82 -1.98 -17.78 -6.12
C THR A 82 -2.39 -18.29 -4.74
N ASP A 83 -2.73 -17.37 -3.84
CA ASP A 83 -3.18 -17.68 -2.49
C ASP A 83 -4.61 -18.20 -2.42
N HIS A 84 -5.48 -17.84 -3.36
CA HIS A 84 -6.81 -18.42 -3.46
C HIS A 84 -6.80 -19.83 -4.05
N ARG A 85 -5.83 -20.15 -4.93
CA ARG A 85 -5.75 -21.46 -5.62
C ARG A 85 -5.11 -22.58 -4.80
N ALA A 86 -4.34 -22.25 -3.77
CA ALA A 86 -3.65 -23.23 -2.95
C ALA A 86 -3.85 -22.91 -1.46
N GLU A 87 -4.10 -23.91 -0.61
CA GLU A 87 -4.15 -23.69 0.84
C GLU A 87 -2.88 -22.95 1.31
N VAL A 88 -3.07 -21.73 1.81
CA VAL A 88 -2.01 -20.86 2.35
C VAL A 88 -2.00 -20.99 3.87
N SER A 89 -0.82 -20.89 4.47
CA SER A 89 -0.73 -20.69 5.93
C SER A 89 -1.35 -19.34 6.32
N ALA A 90 -2.00 -19.29 7.48
CA ALA A 90 -2.60 -18.06 8.01
C ALA A 90 -1.57 -16.92 8.13
N SER A 91 -0.32 -17.25 8.49
CA SER A 91 0.77 -16.27 8.59
C SER A 91 1.08 -15.55 7.28
N LYS A 92 0.95 -16.22 6.13
CA LYS A 92 1.20 -15.59 4.83
C LYS A 92 0.05 -14.67 4.43
N LYS A 93 -1.20 -15.10 4.66
CA LYS A 93 -2.39 -14.25 4.42
C LYS A 93 -2.31 -12.93 5.20
N VAL A 94 -1.80 -12.95 6.43
CA VAL A 94 -1.53 -11.71 7.22
C VAL A 94 -0.51 -10.82 6.54
N ALA A 95 0.61 -11.39 6.10
CA ALA A 95 1.68 -10.62 5.49
C ALA A 95 1.16 -9.94 4.22
N ASP A 96 0.45 -10.67 3.37
CA ASP A 96 -0.11 -10.13 2.12
C ASP A 96 -1.21 -9.08 2.39
N ALA A 97 -2.07 -9.29 3.40
CA ALA A 97 -3.08 -8.31 3.81
C ALA A 97 -2.45 -7.02 4.36
N LYS A 98 -1.37 -7.15 5.13
CA LYS A 98 -0.60 -6.00 5.61
C LYS A 98 0.03 -5.23 4.45
N LEU A 99 0.65 -5.92 3.50
CA LEU A 99 1.24 -5.28 2.31
C LEU A 99 0.19 -4.56 1.48
N ALA A 100 -1.01 -5.12 1.32
CA ALA A 100 -2.11 -4.47 0.61
C ALA A 100 -2.56 -3.18 1.32
N LYS A 101 -2.66 -3.20 2.66
CA LYS A 101 -2.99 -2.01 3.47
C LYS A 101 -1.90 -0.94 3.39
N ASP A 102 -0.63 -1.35 3.49
CA ASP A 102 0.50 -0.43 3.35
C ASP A 102 0.51 0.20 1.95
N PHE A 103 0.19 -0.58 0.92
CA PHE A 103 0.08 -0.07 -0.46
C PHE A 103 -1.02 0.98 -0.59
N GLN A 104 -2.20 0.72 -0.03
CA GLN A 104 -3.31 1.66 -0.04
C GLN A 104 -2.94 2.99 0.63
N ASN A 105 -2.22 2.94 1.75
CA ASN A 105 -1.74 4.15 2.44
C ASN A 105 -0.77 4.96 1.57
N ILE A 106 0.17 4.30 0.91
CA ILE A 106 1.13 4.95 0.00
C ILE A 106 0.41 5.59 -1.19
N LEU A 107 -0.60 4.93 -1.76
CA LEU A 107 -1.37 5.49 -2.88
C LEU A 107 -2.20 6.71 -2.48
N ASN A 108 -2.80 6.68 -1.29
CA ASN A 108 -3.50 7.85 -0.74
C ASN A 108 -2.54 9.05 -0.63
N GLU A 109 -1.33 8.82 -0.13
CA GLU A 109 -0.34 9.88 0.01
C GLU A 109 0.14 10.40 -1.35
N PHE A 110 0.41 9.49 -2.30
CA PHE A 110 0.78 9.87 -3.65
C PHE A 110 -0.32 10.68 -4.34
N GLN A 111 -1.60 10.31 -4.19
CA GLN A 111 -2.71 11.03 -4.79
C GLN A 111 -2.86 12.45 -4.21
N LYS A 112 -2.69 12.62 -2.89
CA LYS A 112 -2.67 13.96 -2.28
C LYS A 112 -1.55 14.82 -2.86
N LEU A 113 -0.36 14.24 -3.00
CA LEU A 113 0.79 14.96 -3.57
C LEU A 113 0.61 15.30 -5.05
N GLN A 114 -0.05 14.45 -5.85
CA GLN A 114 -0.40 14.77 -7.23
C GLN A 114 -1.35 15.97 -7.31
N ARG A 115 -2.36 16.04 -6.44
CA ARG A 115 -3.27 17.19 -6.37
C ARG A 115 -2.53 18.45 -5.95
N LEU A 116 -1.69 18.36 -4.92
CA LEU A 116 -0.85 19.46 -4.48
C LEU A 116 0.08 19.94 -5.61
N SER A 117 0.65 19.02 -6.39
CA SER A 117 1.48 19.36 -7.56
C SER A 117 0.67 20.15 -8.58
N ALA A 118 -0.51 19.68 -8.97
CA ALA A 118 -1.39 20.38 -9.91
C ALA A 118 -1.80 21.77 -9.38
N GLU A 119 -2.13 21.89 -8.10
CA GLU A 119 -2.45 23.16 -7.46
C GLU A 119 -1.27 24.13 -7.51
N ARG A 120 -0.07 23.67 -7.16
CA ARG A 120 1.16 24.50 -7.17
C ARG A 120 1.59 24.88 -8.57
N GLU A 121 1.57 23.93 -9.51
CA GLU A 121 1.87 24.20 -10.90
C GLU A 121 0.87 25.17 -11.51
N THR A 122 -0.42 25.12 -11.13
CA THR A 122 -1.48 26.08 -11.49
C THR A 122 -1.38 27.43 -10.76
N ALA A 123 -0.76 27.49 -9.59
CA ALA A 123 -0.57 28.73 -8.85
C ALA A 123 0.69 29.51 -9.26
N PHE A 124 1.75 28.81 -9.67
CA PHE A 124 3.07 29.40 -9.91
C PHE A 124 3.55 29.19 -11.35
N ALA A 125 3.99 30.28 -12.00
CA ALA A 125 4.73 30.21 -13.26
C ALA A 125 6.21 29.87 -12.97
N PRO A 126 6.88 29.07 -13.82
CA PRO A 126 8.29 28.74 -13.64
C PRO A 126 9.16 30.00 -13.76
N LEU A 127 10.24 30.07 -12.97
CA LEU A 127 11.22 31.14 -13.12
C LEU A 127 12.06 30.85 -14.35
N VAL A 128 11.85 31.63 -15.41
CA VAL A 128 12.71 31.66 -16.58
C VAL A 128 13.79 32.72 -16.32
N PRO A 129 15.09 32.36 -16.29
CA PRO A 129 16.16 33.36 -16.25
C PRO A 129 16.00 34.28 -17.47
N ARG A 130 15.62 35.54 -17.23
CA ARG A 130 15.65 36.56 -18.26
C ARG A 130 17.12 36.92 -18.48
N GLU A 131 17.68 36.63 -19.65
CA GLU A 131 18.88 37.34 -20.07
C GLU A 131 18.53 38.83 -20.19
N ASP A 132 19.38 39.68 -19.62
CA ASP A 132 19.16 41.11 -19.43
C ASP A 132 18.87 41.84 -20.75
N LEU A 133 17.61 41.85 -21.17
CA LEU A 133 17.11 42.84 -22.13
C LEU A 133 17.04 44.18 -21.39
N PRO A 134 17.64 45.26 -21.94
CA PRO A 134 17.68 46.54 -21.27
C PRO A 134 16.25 47.03 -21.06
N SER A 135 15.83 47.07 -19.79
CA SER A 135 14.59 47.69 -19.34
C SER A 135 14.70 49.19 -19.61
N SER A 136 14.26 49.63 -20.78
CA SER A 136 14.01 51.05 -21.05
C SER A 136 12.61 51.44 -20.58
N TYR A 137 12.23 51.05 -19.36
CA TYR A 137 11.01 51.56 -18.71
C TYR A 137 11.29 52.88 -17.98
N ALA A 138 12.05 53.78 -18.62
CA ALA A 138 12.10 55.17 -18.21
C ALA A 138 11.02 55.91 -19.01
N VAL A 139 9.80 55.86 -18.50
CA VAL A 139 8.72 56.78 -18.88
C VAL A 139 9.17 58.19 -18.46
N ASN A 140 9.93 58.84 -19.33
CA ASN A 140 10.15 60.28 -19.26
C ASN A 140 8.90 60.95 -19.83
N GLU A 141 7.86 61.09 -18.99
CA GLU A 141 6.82 62.07 -19.22
C GLU A 141 7.38 63.47 -18.96
N ALA A 142 8.11 63.97 -19.94
CA ALA A 142 8.37 65.39 -20.12
C ALA A 142 8.68 65.61 -21.61
N ASP A 143 7.77 66.23 -22.34
CA ASP A 143 7.94 67.67 -22.60
C ASP A 143 6.90 68.18 -23.61
N SER A 144 6.32 69.31 -23.26
CA SER A 144 5.55 70.16 -24.15
C SER A 144 6.50 70.77 -25.17
N ASN A 145 6.50 70.34 -26.43
CA ASN A 145 7.09 71.18 -27.47
C ASN A 145 6.53 70.93 -28.86
N SER A 146 5.91 71.97 -29.40
CA SER A 146 5.13 72.03 -30.63
C SER A 146 5.97 72.25 -31.91
N ASN A 147 7.24 71.83 -31.94
CA ASN A 147 8.13 71.95 -33.11
C ASN A 147 9.09 70.74 -33.26
N LYS A 148 8.58 69.54 -33.54
CA LYS A 148 9.42 68.35 -33.87
C LYS A 148 9.60 68.24 -35.39
N THR A 149 10.84 68.22 -35.87
CA THR A 149 11.21 68.01 -37.28
C THR A 149 10.69 66.66 -37.80
N LEU A 150 10.35 66.55 -39.09
CA LEU A 150 9.79 65.34 -39.72
C LEU A 150 10.65 64.09 -39.45
N GLU A 151 11.98 64.24 -39.51
CA GLU A 151 12.97 63.19 -39.24
C GLU A 151 12.91 62.69 -37.78
N GLN A 152 12.62 63.56 -36.82
CA GLN A 152 12.51 63.20 -35.41
C GLN A 152 11.20 62.45 -35.13
N ARG A 153 10.12 62.75 -35.88
CA ARG A 153 8.87 61.98 -35.82
C ARG A 153 9.03 60.59 -36.44
N THR A 154 9.80 60.44 -37.51
CA THR A 154 10.07 59.12 -38.12
C THR A 154 10.93 58.23 -37.23
N VAL A 155 11.97 58.77 -36.58
CA VAL A 155 12.81 58.00 -35.64
C VAL A 155 12.01 57.54 -34.42
N LEU A 156 11.15 58.41 -33.85
CA LEU A 156 10.25 58.02 -32.75
C LEU A 156 9.22 56.96 -33.18
N ALA A 157 8.72 57.02 -34.41
CA ALA A 157 7.81 56.01 -34.94
C ALA A 157 8.50 54.65 -35.13
N GLU A 158 9.73 54.62 -35.66
CA GLU A 158 10.50 53.38 -35.81
C GLU A 158 10.87 52.78 -34.44
N SER A 159 11.27 53.61 -33.47
CA SER A 159 11.54 53.17 -32.09
C SER A 159 10.30 52.51 -31.47
N ARG A 160 9.12 53.12 -31.63
CA ARG A 160 7.85 52.56 -31.13
C ARG A 160 7.49 51.26 -31.86
N ARG A 161 7.82 51.14 -33.15
CA ARG A 161 7.63 49.92 -33.94
C ARG A 161 8.53 48.79 -33.45
N GLN A 162 9.78 49.10 -33.12
CA GLN A 162 10.75 48.13 -32.60
C GLN A 162 10.38 47.65 -31.19
N GLU A 163 9.87 48.55 -30.34
CA GLU A 163 9.32 48.22 -29.02
C GLU A 163 8.12 47.26 -29.14
N LEU A 164 7.18 47.53 -30.07
CA LEU A 164 6.05 46.64 -30.32
C LEU A 164 6.47 45.23 -30.76
N VAL A 165 7.53 45.11 -31.57
CA VAL A 165 8.05 43.80 -32.00
C VAL A 165 8.69 43.04 -30.82
N LEU A 166 9.39 43.74 -29.92
CA LEU A 166 9.94 43.12 -28.72
C LEU A 166 8.84 42.63 -27.76
N LEU A 167 7.80 43.43 -27.58
CA LEU A 167 6.59 43.05 -26.84
C LEU A 167 5.89 41.84 -27.46
N ASP A 168 5.74 41.81 -28.79
CA ASP A 168 5.14 40.68 -29.50
C ASP A 168 5.95 39.38 -29.30
N ASN A 169 7.28 39.46 -29.38
CA ASN A 169 8.16 38.33 -29.06
C ASN A 169 8.03 37.87 -27.60
N GLU A 170 7.91 38.80 -26.64
CA GLU A 170 7.69 38.47 -25.22
C GLU A 170 6.31 37.81 -25.01
N ILE A 171 5.27 38.28 -25.69
CA ILE A 171 3.93 37.69 -25.64
C ILE A 171 3.96 36.26 -26.20
N VAL A 172 4.56 36.05 -27.38
CA VAL A 172 4.69 34.72 -27.99
C VAL A 172 5.46 33.77 -27.07
N PHE A 173 6.55 34.24 -26.45
CA PHE A 173 7.31 33.44 -25.50
C PHE A 173 6.48 33.08 -24.25
N ASN A 174 5.78 34.04 -23.66
CA ASN A 174 4.93 33.79 -22.50
C ASN A 174 3.77 32.85 -22.82
N GLU A 175 3.17 32.97 -24.01
CA GLU A 175 2.10 32.08 -24.48
C GLU A 175 2.59 30.63 -24.58
N ALA A 176 3.78 30.40 -25.14
CA ALA A 176 4.37 29.07 -25.21
C ALA A 176 4.60 28.45 -23.83
N ILE A 177 5.05 29.24 -22.84
CA ILE A 177 5.21 28.79 -21.45
C ILE A 177 3.87 28.44 -20.79
N ILE A 178 2.82 29.21 -21.10
CA ILE A 178 1.47 28.95 -20.59
C ILE A 178 0.91 27.67 -21.20
N GLU A 179 1.09 27.45 -22.50
CA GLU A 179 0.61 26.25 -23.20
C GLU A 179 1.31 24.97 -22.70
N GLU A 180 2.64 24.98 -22.56
CA GLU A 180 3.41 23.85 -22.01
C GLU A 180 2.92 23.48 -20.59
N ARG A 181 2.67 24.49 -19.77
CA ARG A 181 2.16 24.32 -18.42
C ARG A 181 0.76 23.72 -18.40
N GLU A 182 -0.15 24.22 -19.22
CA GLU A 182 -1.52 23.71 -19.29
C GLU A 182 -1.54 22.25 -19.72
N GLN A 183 -0.70 21.89 -20.70
CA GLN A 183 -0.50 20.50 -21.10
C GLN A 183 0.02 19.64 -19.93
N GLY A 184 1.03 20.11 -19.20
CA GLY A 184 1.55 19.43 -18.02
C GLY A 184 0.48 19.17 -16.95
N ILE A 185 -0.40 20.15 -16.71
CA ILE A 185 -1.53 20.03 -15.76
C ILE A 185 -2.54 18.98 -16.23
N GLN A 186 -2.90 18.96 -17.51
CA GLN A 186 -3.82 17.96 -18.06
C GLN A 186 -3.27 16.53 -17.90
N GLU A 187 -1.98 16.34 -18.12
CA GLU A 187 -1.31 15.05 -17.88
C GLU A 187 -1.36 14.64 -16.40
N ILE A 188 -1.26 15.60 -15.46
CA ILE A 188 -1.43 15.31 -14.01
C ILE A 188 -2.83 14.79 -13.75
N GLN A 189 -3.85 15.44 -14.31
CA GLN A 189 -5.24 15.00 -14.14
C GLN A 189 -5.48 13.59 -14.71
N GLN A 190 -4.93 13.29 -15.89
CA GLN A 190 -5.05 11.96 -16.48
C GLN A 190 -4.42 10.88 -15.58
N GLN A 191 -3.24 11.16 -15.01
CA GLN A 191 -2.55 10.22 -14.14
C GLN A 191 -3.24 10.03 -12.79
N ILE A 192 -3.84 11.09 -12.22
CA ILE A 192 -4.70 10.97 -11.03
C ILE A 192 -5.85 10.00 -11.31
N GLY A 193 -6.46 10.08 -12.50
CA GLY A 193 -7.48 9.13 -12.95
C GLY A 193 -6.99 7.69 -12.98
N GLN A 194 -5.81 7.45 -13.57
CA GLN A 194 -5.22 6.10 -13.64
C GLN A 194 -4.93 5.50 -12.25
N VAL A 195 -4.39 6.31 -11.34
CA VAL A 195 -4.12 5.87 -9.96
C VAL A 195 -5.41 5.57 -9.21
N ASN A 196 -6.48 6.34 -9.46
CA ASN A 196 -7.79 6.13 -8.85
C ASN A 196 -8.41 4.78 -9.25
N GLU A 197 -8.29 4.37 -10.52
CA GLU A 197 -8.75 3.04 -10.94
C GLU A 197 -7.98 1.91 -10.22
N ILE A 198 -6.66 2.05 -10.07
CA ILE A 198 -5.85 1.10 -9.29
C ILE A 198 -6.29 1.10 -7.81
N PHE A 199 -6.64 2.26 -7.25
CA PHE A 199 -7.11 2.38 -5.88
C PHE A 199 -8.43 1.62 -5.66
N LYS A 200 -9.37 1.71 -6.60
CA LYS A 200 -10.63 0.94 -6.56
C LYS A 200 -10.37 -0.55 -6.62
N ASP A 201 -9.49 -1.00 -7.52
CA ASP A 201 -9.11 -2.41 -7.63
C ASP A 201 -8.49 -2.95 -6.34
N LEU A 202 -7.69 -2.13 -5.65
CA LEU A 202 -7.06 -2.50 -4.39
C LEU A 202 -8.05 -2.53 -3.23
N ALA A 203 -9.07 -1.67 -3.23
CA ALA A 203 -10.09 -1.66 -2.18
C ALA A 203 -10.82 -3.01 -2.10
N VAL A 204 -11.09 -3.64 -3.25
CA VAL A 204 -11.65 -4.99 -3.33
C VAL A 204 -10.71 -6.01 -2.70
N LEU A 205 -9.42 -5.98 -3.08
CA LEU A 205 -8.40 -6.90 -2.54
C LEU A 205 -8.18 -6.74 -1.03
N VAL A 206 -8.25 -5.52 -0.49
CA VAL A 206 -8.08 -5.25 0.95
C VAL A 206 -9.32 -5.66 1.73
N HIS A 207 -10.53 -5.46 1.19
CA HIS A 207 -11.78 -5.85 1.85
C HIS A 207 -11.88 -7.37 2.04
N ASP A 208 -11.57 -8.15 1.00
CA ASP A 208 -11.61 -9.62 1.06
C ASP A 208 -10.58 -10.20 2.05
N GLN A 209 -9.49 -9.47 2.31
CA GLN A 209 -8.44 -9.86 3.26
C GLN A 209 -8.66 -9.36 4.70
N GLY A 210 -9.55 -8.39 4.92
CA GLY A 210 -9.86 -7.83 6.25
C GLY A 210 -10.49 -8.84 7.20
N VAL A 211 -11.29 -9.77 6.67
CA VAL A 211 -11.93 -10.86 7.44
C VAL A 211 -10.88 -11.78 8.10
N VAL A 212 -9.73 -12.00 7.45
CA VAL A 212 -8.66 -12.87 7.97
C VAL A 212 -7.86 -12.21 9.11
N ILE A 213 -7.72 -10.88 9.12
CA ILE A 213 -7.03 -10.17 10.21
C ILE A 213 -7.90 -10.18 11.48
N ASP A 214 -9.22 -10.01 11.35
CA ASP A 214 -10.14 -10.10 12.48
C ASP A 214 -10.19 -11.51 13.08
N ASP A 215 -10.11 -12.55 12.25
CA ASP A 215 -9.95 -13.94 12.71
C ASP A 215 -8.68 -14.15 13.54
N ILE A 216 -7.62 -13.37 13.31
CA ILE A 216 -6.35 -13.52 14.04
C ILE A 216 -6.36 -12.81 15.38
N ASN A 217 -6.99 -11.63 15.47
CA ASN A 217 -7.30 -11.06 16.78
C ASN A 217 -8.12 -12.07 17.58
N SER A 218 -9.11 -12.72 16.95
CA SER A 218 -9.86 -13.81 17.58
C SER A 218 -8.97 -15.00 17.96
N HIS A 219 -8.06 -15.46 17.11
CA HIS A 219 -7.16 -16.58 17.42
C HIS A 219 -6.14 -16.25 18.53
N ILE A 220 -5.64 -15.03 18.60
CA ILE A 220 -4.75 -14.55 19.67
C ILE A 220 -5.53 -14.49 20.98
N GLU A 221 -6.72 -13.90 20.98
CA GLU A 221 -7.60 -13.86 22.15
C GLU A 221 -7.98 -15.27 22.63
N ASN A 222 -8.31 -16.18 21.71
CA ASN A 222 -8.60 -17.57 22.01
C ASN A 222 -7.39 -18.32 22.57
N SER A 223 -6.19 -18.11 22.02
CA SER A 223 -4.94 -18.71 22.51
C SER A 223 -4.56 -18.17 23.90
N HIS A 224 -4.76 -16.87 24.11
CA HIS A 224 -4.59 -16.24 25.42
C HIS A 224 -5.58 -16.81 26.44
N ALA A 225 -6.87 -16.90 26.08
CA ALA A 225 -7.90 -17.50 26.92
C ALA A 225 -7.60 -18.96 27.25
N ALA A 226 -7.17 -19.76 26.27
CA ALA A 226 -6.77 -21.15 26.46
C ALA A 226 -5.56 -21.27 27.40
N THR A 227 -4.57 -20.38 27.29
CA THR A 227 -3.39 -20.35 28.17
C THR A 227 -3.76 -19.99 29.60
N VAL A 228 -4.66 -19.01 29.79
CA VAL A 228 -5.20 -18.65 31.10
C VAL A 228 -5.93 -19.84 31.71
N GLN A 229 -6.80 -20.50 30.94
CA GLN A 229 -7.49 -21.71 31.39
C GLN A 229 -6.50 -22.83 31.75
N ALA A 230 -5.53 -23.13 30.89
CA ALA A 230 -4.49 -24.12 31.16
C ALA A 230 -3.73 -23.82 32.47
N LYS A 231 -3.36 -22.56 32.71
CA LYS A 231 -2.72 -22.12 33.96
C LYS A 231 -3.60 -22.37 35.19
N THR A 232 -4.92 -22.16 35.09
CA THR A 232 -5.83 -22.48 36.19
C THR A 232 -5.93 -23.98 36.44
N GLN A 233 -5.96 -24.80 35.39
CA GLN A 233 -6.00 -26.27 35.53
C GLN A 233 -4.69 -26.81 36.13
N LEU A 234 -3.53 -26.29 35.73
CA LEU A 234 -2.24 -26.63 36.33
C LEU A 234 -2.20 -26.27 37.82
N LYS A 235 -2.72 -25.10 38.22
CA LYS A 235 -2.83 -24.72 39.64
C LYS A 235 -3.74 -25.67 40.43
N LYS A 236 -4.86 -26.10 39.84
CA LYS A 236 -5.76 -27.08 40.47
C LYS A 236 -5.08 -28.44 40.61
N ALA A 237 -4.44 -28.93 39.55
CA ALA A 237 -3.70 -30.18 39.54
C ALA A 237 -2.57 -30.18 40.60
N ALA A 238 -1.80 -29.10 40.70
CA ALA A 238 -0.75 -28.95 41.71
C ALA A 238 -1.30 -28.97 43.14
N LYS A 239 -2.45 -28.31 43.40
CA LYS A 239 -3.14 -28.39 44.69
C LYS A 239 -3.57 -29.82 45.02
N THR A 240 -4.21 -30.51 44.06
CA THR A 240 -4.64 -31.91 44.23
C THR A 240 -3.44 -32.84 44.46
N GLN A 241 -2.33 -32.65 43.74
CA GLN A 241 -1.09 -33.41 43.95
C GLN A 241 -0.54 -33.19 45.37
N ASN A 242 -0.48 -31.94 45.84
CA ASN A 242 -0.01 -31.64 47.18
C ASN A 242 -0.91 -32.24 48.26
N SER A 243 -2.23 -32.12 48.12
CA SER A 243 -3.20 -32.73 49.05
C SER A 243 -3.12 -34.27 49.06
N ASN A 244 -2.89 -34.92 47.91
CA ASN A 244 -2.67 -36.36 47.84
C ASN A 244 -1.31 -36.77 48.42
N SER A 245 -0.27 -35.96 48.25
CA SER A 245 1.06 -36.21 48.85
C SER A 245 1.02 -36.13 50.38
N SER A 246 0.20 -35.23 50.94
CA SER A 246 -0.02 -35.15 52.40
C SER A 246 -0.80 -36.34 52.97
N LEU A 247 -1.63 -37.00 52.15
CA LEU A 247 -2.32 -38.23 52.54
C LEU A 247 -1.37 -39.44 52.49
N LEU A 248 -0.43 -39.46 51.54
CA LEU A 248 0.60 -40.50 51.43
C LEU A 248 1.72 -40.39 52.49
N ASN A 249 1.91 -39.22 53.09
CA ASN A 249 2.91 -38.96 54.14
C ASN A 249 2.35 -38.99 55.57
N ASN A 250 1.10 -39.43 55.77
CA ASN A 250 0.53 -39.57 57.11
C ASN A 250 0.89 -40.95 57.71
N PRO A 251 1.68 -41.04 58.80
CA PRO A 251 2.09 -42.31 59.41
C PRO A 251 0.93 -43.06 60.12
N ARG A 252 -0.31 -42.58 60.01
CA ARG A 252 -1.52 -43.25 60.56
C ARG A 252 -2.41 -43.93 59.51
N CYS A 253 -1.96 -44.11 58.27
CA CYS A 253 -2.65 -44.99 57.33
C CYS A 253 -2.09 -46.41 57.46
N PRO A 254 -2.87 -47.42 57.90
CA PRO A 254 -2.39 -48.79 57.94
C PRO A 254 -2.11 -49.24 56.52
N ARG A 255 -0.87 -49.65 56.29
CA ARG A 255 -0.37 -50.25 55.06
C ARG A 255 -1.07 -51.61 54.87
N VAL A 256 -2.28 -51.62 54.31
CA VAL A 256 -2.91 -52.86 53.83
C VAL A 256 -2.28 -53.19 52.48
N LEU A 257 -1.19 -53.94 52.54
CA LEU A 257 -0.52 -54.53 51.39
C LEU A 257 -0.69 -56.05 51.48
N GLN A 258 -1.86 -56.55 51.07
CA GLN A 258 -2.15 -57.94 50.67
C GLN A 258 -3.68 -58.01 50.44
N SER A 259 -4.25 -58.33 49.29
CA SER A 259 -3.81 -59.20 48.21
C SER A 259 -4.66 -58.89 46.97
N CYS A 260 -4.05 -58.63 45.81
CA CYS A 260 -4.73 -58.72 44.51
C CYS A 260 -3.73 -59.30 43.50
N HIS A 261 -3.51 -60.61 43.58
CA HIS A 261 -3.06 -61.41 42.45
C HIS A 261 -4.27 -61.61 41.52
N PHE A 262 -4.07 -61.40 40.20
CA PHE A 262 -4.94 -61.83 39.08
C PHE A 262 -6.32 -61.12 39.01
N LEU A 263 -6.85 -60.54 37.93
CA LEU A 263 -6.59 -60.49 36.49
C LEU A 263 -7.53 -59.36 35.90
N PRO A 264 -7.80 -59.21 34.58
CA PRO A 264 -7.22 -58.23 33.66
C PRO A 264 -8.20 -57.17 33.10
N LEU A 265 -7.66 -56.23 32.30
CA LEU A 265 -8.30 -55.44 31.23
C LEU A 265 -9.78 -55.02 31.42
N LYS A 266 -10.02 -53.75 31.80
CA LYS A 266 -11.16 -52.93 31.34
C LYS A 266 -11.11 -51.53 31.97
N CYS A 267 -10.28 -50.64 31.42
CA CYS A 267 -10.43 -49.20 31.60
C CYS A 267 -9.77 -48.43 30.44
N LEU A 268 -10.15 -48.78 29.21
CA LEU A 268 -9.98 -47.94 28.03
C LEU A 268 -11.37 -47.64 27.46
N TYR A 269 -12.23 -46.99 28.25
CA TYR A 269 -13.50 -46.44 27.78
C TYR A 269 -13.94 -45.25 28.64
N ARG A 270 -13.18 -44.14 28.56
CA ARG A 270 -13.70 -42.79 28.82
C ARG A 270 -12.69 -41.71 28.44
N LEU A 271 -12.40 -41.60 27.14
CA LEU A 271 -11.84 -40.37 26.57
C LEU A 271 -12.41 -40.18 25.15
N LYS A 272 -13.69 -39.84 25.09
CA LYS A 272 -14.34 -39.22 23.93
C LYS A 272 -15.45 -38.33 24.47
N ILE A 273 -15.68 -37.19 23.82
CA ILE A 273 -16.44 -36.00 24.25
C ILE A 273 -15.50 -35.08 25.05
N ILE A 274 -14.90 -34.04 24.47
CA ILE A 274 -15.55 -32.83 23.96
C ILE A 274 -14.72 -32.25 22.79
N ALA A 275 -15.34 -32.03 21.62
CA ALA A 275 -15.17 -30.86 20.73
C ALA A 275 -15.52 -31.20 19.26
N ALA A 276 -16.75 -30.92 18.85
CA ALA A 276 -17.05 -30.41 17.51
C ALA A 276 -18.44 -29.72 17.54
N PRO A 277 -18.61 -28.58 16.86
CA PRO A 277 -19.76 -27.70 17.01
C PRO A 277 -20.96 -28.12 16.15
N ARG A 278 -22.13 -27.62 16.57
CA ARG A 278 -23.39 -27.62 15.82
C ARG A 278 -23.19 -27.03 14.42
N LEU A 279 -23.66 -27.75 13.40
CA LEU A 279 -24.26 -27.15 12.21
C LEU A 279 -25.63 -27.76 12.03
N SER A 280 -26.61 -26.86 11.99
CA SER A 280 -28.02 -27.07 11.73
C SER A 280 -28.26 -27.05 10.22
N SER A 281 -29.35 -27.72 9.85
CA SER A 281 -30.19 -27.51 8.66
C SER A 281 -29.95 -28.45 7.47
N CYS A 282 -30.95 -29.33 7.32
CA CYS A 282 -31.62 -29.70 6.09
C CYS A 282 -30.76 -30.03 4.86
N ASP A 283 -30.66 -31.31 4.49
CA ASP A 283 -31.59 -31.82 3.50
C ASP A 283 -31.68 -33.34 3.50
N LEU A 284 -32.94 -33.76 3.38
CA LEU A 284 -33.48 -35.08 3.52
C LEU A 284 -33.81 -35.53 2.10
N TRP A 285 -33.08 -36.44 1.47
CA TRP A 285 -33.65 -37.27 0.40
C TRP A 285 -33.21 -38.72 0.49
N LEU A 286 -34.25 -39.55 0.40
CA LEU A 286 -34.38 -40.97 0.62
C LEU A 286 -33.65 -41.82 -0.44
N ALA A 287 -32.96 -42.85 0.07
CA ALA A 287 -33.18 -44.28 -0.19
C ALA A 287 -33.22 -44.87 -1.63
N ALA A 288 -32.57 -46.05 -1.70
CA ALA A 288 -32.84 -47.22 -2.54
C ALA A 288 -32.37 -47.14 -4.01
N ALA A 289 -31.30 -47.85 -4.41
CA ALA A 289 -31.26 -49.29 -4.70
C ALA A 289 -32.16 -49.71 -5.87
N ASN A 290 -31.59 -49.88 -7.07
CA ASN A 290 -31.39 -51.21 -7.65
C ASN A 290 -30.51 -51.18 -8.93
N PRO A 291 -29.83 -52.28 -9.25
CA PRO A 291 -29.03 -52.45 -10.46
C PRO A 291 -29.87 -53.09 -11.58
N VAL A 292 -29.78 -52.55 -12.80
CA VAL A 292 -29.65 -53.24 -14.11
C VAL A 292 -29.05 -52.23 -15.07
#